data_AF-R1DEZ5-F1
#
_entry.id   AF-R1DEZ5-F1
#
_cell.length_a   1.000
_cell.length_b   1.000
_cell.length_c   1.000
_cell.angle_alpha   90.00
_cell.angle_beta   90.00
_cell.angle_gamma   90.00
#
_symmetry.space_group_name_H-M   'P 1'
#
loop_
_entity.id
_entity.type
_entity.pdbx_description
1 polymer ?
#
loop_
_entity_poly.entity_id
_entity_poly.type
_entity_poly.pdbx_seq_one_letter_code
_entity_poly.pdbx_strand_id
1 'polypeptide(L)'
;RLIFLDVDGVLHDAAPASDAEMFCWLPLLAEIIERTGAGVVLSSSWREWPKAVASVSAALVTRGLPPLLGCTPSLLFKGRDAEIGAWLLANEASLAPGCRWIAIDDMLMPTLQAHLVRTRPSGLRETDVLKAVDLL
;
A
#
# COMPACT_ATOMS: atom_id res chain seq x y z
N ARG A 1 2.95 9.19 9.18
CA ARG A 1 3.60 8.21 8.29
C ARG A 1 2.53 7.55 7.45
N LEU A 2 2.78 7.30 6.18
CA LEU A 2 1.79 6.70 5.27
C LEU A 2 2.39 5.57 4.42
N ILE A 3 1.56 4.58 4.12
CA ILE A 3 1.84 3.53 3.15
C ILE A 3 0.79 3.65 2.04
N PHE A 4 1.24 3.89 0.81
CA PHE A 4 0.43 3.70 -0.39
C PHE A 4 0.59 2.25 -0.84
N LEU A 5 -0.49 1.49 -0.76
CA LEU A 5 -0.44 0.03 -0.82
C LEU A 5 -1.09 -0.49 -2.11
N ASP A 6 -0.32 -1.24 -2.91
CA ASP A 6 -0.91 -2.19 -3.87
C ASP A 6 -1.26 -3.53 -3.20
N VAL A 7 -2.03 -4.36 -3.89
CA VAL A 7 -2.56 -5.63 -3.39
C VAL A 7 -1.91 -6.79 -4.15
N ASP A 8 -2.14 -6.88 -5.46
CA ASP A 8 -1.57 -7.93 -6.30
C ASP A 8 -0.04 -7.75 -6.41
N GLY A 9 0.72 -8.83 -6.22
CA GLY A 9 2.17 -8.77 -6.18
C GLY A 9 2.76 -8.15 -4.90
N VAL A 10 1.91 -7.82 -3.92
CA VAL A 10 2.32 -7.28 -2.61
C VAL A 10 1.79 -8.13 -1.47
N LEU A 11 0.47 -8.23 -1.31
CA LEU A 11 -0.17 -8.99 -0.24
C LEU A 11 -0.37 -10.47 -0.58
N HIS A 12 -0.13 -10.82 -1.84
CA HIS A 12 -0.13 -12.18 -2.40
C HIS A 12 0.60 -12.14 -3.75
N ASP A 13 0.77 -13.28 -4.39
CA ASP A 13 1.32 -13.36 -5.76
C ASP A 13 0.39 -12.65 -6.75
N ALA A 14 0.92 -11.89 -7.72
CA ALA A 14 0.15 -11.17 -8.73
C ALA A 14 -0.79 -12.07 -9.56
N ALA A 15 -0.52 -13.37 -9.61
CA ALA A 15 -1.40 -14.39 -10.17
C ALA A 15 -1.64 -15.50 -9.13
N PRO A 16 -2.47 -15.26 -8.10
CA PRO A 16 -2.73 -16.22 -7.03
C PRO A 16 -3.38 -17.49 -7.62
N ALA A 17 -2.98 -18.67 -7.12
CA ALA A 17 -3.53 -19.94 -7.59
C ALA A 17 -4.96 -20.18 -7.07
N SER A 18 -5.34 -19.51 -5.97
CA SER A 18 -6.69 -19.56 -5.41
C SER A 18 -6.99 -18.38 -4.48
N ASP A 19 -8.27 -18.16 -4.19
CA ASP A 19 -8.72 -17.17 -3.21
C ASP A 19 -8.16 -17.41 -1.80
N ALA A 20 -7.76 -18.64 -1.46
CA ALA A 20 -7.17 -18.96 -0.16
C ALA A 20 -5.77 -18.36 0.02
N GLU A 21 -5.10 -17.98 -1.06
CA GLU A 21 -3.78 -17.33 -1.03
C GLU A 21 -3.90 -15.81 -0.91
N MET A 22 -5.11 -15.25 -0.98
CA MET A 22 -5.35 -13.83 -0.78
C MET A 22 -4.84 -13.37 0.58
N PHE A 23 -4.09 -12.26 0.57
CA PHE A 23 -3.55 -11.65 1.77
C PHE A 23 -2.58 -12.55 2.56
N CYS A 24 -1.98 -13.57 1.95
CA CYS A 24 -1.03 -14.45 2.63
C CYS A 24 0.20 -13.72 3.20
N TRP A 25 0.55 -12.56 2.64
CA TRP A 25 1.63 -11.70 3.12
C TRP A 25 1.19 -10.54 4.02
N LEU A 26 -0.09 -10.49 4.41
CA LEU A 26 -0.61 -9.50 5.36
C LEU A 26 0.16 -9.47 6.70
N PRO A 27 0.67 -10.58 7.27
CA PRO A 27 1.49 -10.51 8.47
C PRO A 27 2.74 -9.62 8.33
N LEU A 28 3.35 -9.56 7.14
CA LEU A 28 4.51 -8.69 6.89
C LEU A 28 4.10 -7.22 6.82
N LEU A 29 2.98 -6.90 6.17
CA LEU A 29 2.43 -5.55 6.19
C LEU A 29 2.07 -5.12 7.62
N ALA A 30 1.48 -6.02 8.41
CA ALA A 30 1.15 -5.78 9.81
C ALA A 30 2.39 -5.39 10.62
N GLU A 31 3.50 -6.11 10.44
CA GLU A 31 4.77 -5.78 11.11
C GLU A 31 5.26 -4.36 10.75
N ILE A 32 5.18 -3.96 9.48
CA ILE A 32 5.55 -2.60 9.06
C ILE A 32 4.66 -1.57 9.78
N ILE A 33 3.35 -1.79 9.79
CA ILE A 33 2.39 -0.87 10.42
C ILE A 33 2.61 -0.78 11.93
N GLU A 34 2.81 -1.91 12.61
CA GLU A 34 3.04 -1.96 14.06
C GLU A 34 4.34 -1.26 14.46
N ARG A 35 5.42 -1.47 13.70
CA ARG A 35 6.74 -0.87 13.97
C ARG A 35 6.78 0.63 13.69
N THR A 36 5.99 1.10 12.73
CA THR A 36 6.06 2.50 12.25
C THR A 36 4.89 3.36 12.69
N GLY A 37 3.75 2.76 13.02
CA GLY A 37 2.48 3.46 13.22
C GLY A 37 1.95 4.12 11.94
N ALA A 38 2.31 3.62 10.76
CA ALA A 38 1.88 4.19 9.49
C ALA A 38 0.41 3.90 9.19
N GLY A 39 -0.30 4.90 8.65
CA GLY A 39 -1.63 4.72 8.10
C GLY A 39 -1.57 4.20 6.66
N VAL A 40 -2.60 3.46 6.23
CA VAL A 40 -2.63 2.83 4.91
C VAL A 40 -3.61 3.54 3.99
N VAL A 41 -3.15 3.92 2.80
CA VAL A 41 -3.96 4.42 1.69
C VAL A 41 -3.90 3.38 0.58
N LEU A 42 -5.06 2.93 0.10
CA LEU A 42 -5.11 1.97 -0.99
C LEU A 42 -4.71 2.66 -2.30
N SER A 43 -3.61 2.19 -2.91
CA SER A 43 -3.16 2.60 -4.22
C SER A 43 -3.04 1.34 -5.07
N SER A 44 -4.19 0.84 -5.53
CA SER A 44 -4.36 -0.41 -6.29
C SER A 44 -5.52 -0.26 -7.27
N SER A 45 -5.55 -1.05 -8.34
CA SER A 45 -6.74 -1.16 -9.20
C SER A 45 -7.98 -1.58 -8.39
N TRP A 46 -7.79 -2.30 -7.29
CA TRP A 46 -8.85 -2.73 -6.36
C TRP A 46 -9.71 -1.57 -5.84
N ARG A 47 -9.18 -0.34 -5.82
CA ARG A 47 -9.93 0.86 -5.42
C ARG A 47 -11.18 1.15 -6.24
N GLU A 48 -11.25 0.65 -7.48
CA GLU A 48 -12.38 0.87 -8.40
C GLU A 48 -13.64 0.09 -7.97
N TRP A 49 -13.49 -0.91 -7.09
CA TRP A 49 -14.59 -1.75 -6.64
C TRP A 49 -14.81 -1.60 -5.13
N PRO A 50 -15.96 -1.05 -4.68
CA PRO A 50 -16.23 -0.86 -3.25
C PRO A 50 -16.11 -2.15 -2.42
N LYS A 51 -16.46 -3.30 -2.99
CA LYS A 51 -16.31 -4.61 -2.34
C LYS A 51 -14.83 -4.99 -2.13
N ALA A 52 -13.96 -4.66 -3.08
CA ALA A 52 -12.53 -4.93 -2.98
C ALA A 52 -11.88 -4.02 -1.92
N VAL A 53 -12.23 -2.73 -1.90
CA VAL A 53 -11.82 -1.79 -0.84
C VAL A 53 -12.25 -2.30 0.55
N ALA A 54 -13.52 -2.72 0.67
CA ALA A 54 -14.04 -3.27 1.92
C ALA A 54 -13.30 -4.55 2.34
N SER A 55 -12.94 -5.42 1.38
CA SER A 55 -12.17 -6.64 1.64
C SER A 55 -10.79 -6.33 2.23
N VAL A 56 -10.03 -5.41 1.62
CA VAL A 56 -8.71 -5.00 2.13
C VAL A 56 -8.84 -4.37 3.53
N SER A 57 -9.80 -3.48 3.72
CA SER A 57 -10.04 -2.84 5.03
C SER A 57 -10.44 -3.86 6.09
N ALA A 58 -11.30 -4.83 5.76
CA ALA A 58 -11.69 -5.89 6.67
C ALA A 58 -10.52 -6.82 7.03
N ALA A 59 -9.62 -7.11 6.09
CA ALA A 59 -8.43 -7.89 6.34
C ALA A 59 -7.50 -7.21 7.36
N LEU A 60 -7.28 -5.88 7.23
CA LEU A 60 -6.54 -5.08 8.21
C LEU A 60 -7.20 -5.13 9.60
N VAL A 61 -8.50 -4.85 9.68
CA VAL A 61 -9.24 -4.82 10.94
C VAL A 61 -9.28 -6.18 11.62
N THR A 62 -9.45 -7.27 10.86
CA THR A 62 -9.45 -8.64 11.40
C THR A 62 -8.10 -8.99 12.04
N ARG A 63 -7.00 -8.38 11.55
CA ARG A 63 -5.67 -8.51 12.14
C ARG A 63 -5.43 -7.61 13.35
N GLY A 64 -6.39 -6.74 13.70
CA GLY A 64 -6.27 -5.77 14.80
C GLY A 64 -5.63 -4.44 14.38
N LEU A 65 -5.49 -4.18 13.07
CA LEU A 65 -4.90 -2.96 12.54
C LEU A 65 -5.99 -1.90 12.25
N PRO A 66 -5.62 -0.60 12.14
CA PRO A 66 -6.55 0.42 11.67
C PRO A 66 -7.08 0.12 10.26
N PRO A 67 -8.32 0.53 9.94
CA PRO A 67 -8.85 0.44 8.57
C PRO A 67 -8.08 1.36 7.62
N LEU A 68 -8.33 1.20 6.31
CA LEU A 68 -7.81 2.11 5.29
C LEU A 68 -8.20 3.57 5.61
N LEU A 69 -7.23 4.49 5.48
CA LEU A 69 -7.47 5.94 5.57
C LEU A 69 -8.23 6.48 4.35
N GLY A 70 -8.14 5.77 3.22
CA GLY A 70 -8.79 6.12 1.97
C GLY A 70 -8.13 5.40 0.80
N CYS A 71 -8.44 5.87 -0.40
CA CYS A 71 -7.88 5.37 -1.65
C CYS A 71 -7.28 6.53 -2.46
N THR A 72 -6.25 6.29 -3.26
CA THR A 72 -5.81 7.25 -4.27
C THR A 72 -6.92 7.47 -5.31
N PRO A 73 -6.99 8.66 -5.96
CA PRO A 73 -7.89 8.84 -7.09
C PRO A 73 -7.47 7.93 -8.26
N SER A 74 -8.40 7.70 -9.18
CA SER A 74 -8.09 7.09 -10.48
C SER A 74 -7.85 8.17 -11.52
N LEU A 75 -6.63 8.26 -12.04
CA LEU A 75 -6.26 9.28 -13.03
C LEU A 75 -6.09 8.68 -14.44
N LEU A 76 -6.75 7.55 -14.70
CA LEU A 76 -6.74 6.83 -15.97
C LEU A 76 -5.30 6.55 -16.44
N PHE A 77 -4.82 7.30 -17.43
CA PHE A 77 -3.55 7.07 -18.14
C PHE A 77 -2.32 7.68 -17.45
N LYS A 78 -2.47 8.31 -16.28
CA LYS A 78 -1.34 8.99 -15.61
C LYS A 78 -0.50 8.11 -14.68
N GLY A 79 -0.94 6.88 -14.42
CA GLY A 79 -0.22 5.89 -13.61
C GLY A 79 -0.21 6.18 -12.11
N ARG A 80 0.32 5.22 -11.34
CA ARG A 80 0.30 5.24 -9.86
C ARG A 80 1.00 6.45 -9.26
N ASP A 81 2.11 6.86 -9.87
CA ASP A 81 2.89 8.05 -9.50
C ASP A 81 2.02 9.31 -9.36
N ALA A 82 1.22 9.57 -10.39
CA ALA A 82 0.36 10.75 -10.43
C ALA A 82 -0.82 10.64 -9.45
N GLU A 83 -1.35 9.44 -9.26
CA GLU A 83 -2.47 9.17 -8.34
C GLU A 83 -2.05 9.39 -6.88
N ILE A 84 -0.87 8.90 -6.50
CA ILE A 84 -0.29 9.14 -5.17
C ILE A 84 -0.03 10.64 -4.97
N GLY A 85 0.58 11.32 -5.95
CA GLY A 85 0.83 12.76 -5.88
C GLY A 85 -0.46 13.58 -5.73
N ALA A 86 -1.52 13.21 -6.45
CA ALA A 86 -2.81 13.87 -6.35
C ALA A 86 -3.48 13.64 -4.98
N TRP A 87 -3.35 12.44 -4.40
CA TRP A 87 -3.85 12.18 -3.06
C TRP A 87 -3.09 13.00 -2.01
N LEU A 88 -1.75 13.05 -2.09
CA LEU A 88 -0.92 13.86 -1.18
C LEU A 88 -1.30 15.33 -1.23
N LEU A 89 -1.45 15.90 -2.43
CA LEU A 89 -1.85 17.29 -2.62
C LEU A 89 -3.24 17.57 -2.04
N ALA A 90 -4.22 16.67 -2.28
CA ALA A 90 -5.57 16.83 -1.78
C ALA A 90 -5.68 16.75 -0.25
N ASN A 91 -4.71 16.10 0.40
CA ASN A 91 -4.72 15.87 1.85
C ASN A 91 -3.65 16.68 2.61
N GLU A 92 -2.86 17.52 1.92
CA GLU A 92 -1.70 18.22 2.49
C GLU A 92 -2.00 18.93 3.81
N ALA A 93 -3.13 19.64 3.89
CA ALA A 93 -3.54 20.36 5.10
C ALA A 93 -3.82 19.47 6.32
N SER A 94 -4.11 18.18 6.10
CA SER A 94 -4.34 17.18 7.16
C SER A 94 -3.07 16.39 7.51
N LEU A 95 -1.99 16.54 6.74
CA LEU A 95 -0.73 15.86 6.99
C LEU A 95 0.15 16.68 7.91
N ALA A 96 0.79 16.01 8.87
CA ALA A 96 1.80 16.65 9.70
C ALA A 96 2.98 17.14 8.83
N PRO A 97 3.58 18.30 9.12
CA PRO A 97 4.79 18.76 8.44
C PRO A 97 5.87 17.67 8.45
N GLY A 98 6.43 17.36 7.26
CA GLY A 98 7.45 16.32 7.11
C GLY A 98 6.92 14.88 7.24
N CYS A 99 5.62 14.64 7.03
CA CYS A 99 5.04 13.30 7.02
C CYS A 99 5.79 12.39 6.03
N ARG A 100 6.50 11.39 6.54
CA ARG A 100 7.15 10.37 5.73
C ARG A 100 6.14 9.41 5.14
N TRP A 101 6.40 8.95 3.93
CA TRP A 101 5.53 8.01 3.25
C TRP A 101 6.34 7.14 2.27
N ILE A 102 5.80 5.94 2.02
CA ILE A 102 6.31 5.02 1.02
C ILE A 102 5.17 4.49 0.14
N ALA A 103 5.50 4.03 -1.05
CA ALA A 103 4.67 3.15 -1.85
C ALA A 103 5.21 1.71 -1.76
N ILE A 104 4.33 0.75 -1.54
CA ILE A 104 4.66 -0.69 -1.61
C ILE A 104 3.88 -1.27 -2.79
N ASP A 105 4.61 -1.66 -3.83
CA ASP A 105 4.05 -2.01 -5.14
C ASP A 105 5.06 -2.90 -5.91
N ASP A 106 4.61 -3.78 -6.80
CA ASP A 106 5.48 -4.61 -7.63
C ASP A 106 5.86 -3.92 -8.96
N MET A 107 5.11 -2.89 -9.33
CA MET A 107 5.33 -2.05 -10.49
C MET A 107 6.49 -1.06 -10.27
N LEU A 108 7.10 -0.64 -11.38
CA LEU A 108 8.08 0.43 -11.36
C LEU A 108 7.38 1.79 -11.28
N MET A 109 7.85 2.63 -10.36
CA MET A 109 7.43 4.02 -10.20
C MET A 109 8.64 4.95 -10.41
N PRO A 110 9.01 5.30 -11.66
CA PRO A 110 10.25 6.02 -11.95
C PRO A 110 10.36 7.37 -11.25
N THR A 111 9.24 8.05 -11.04
CA THR A 111 9.26 9.38 -10.41
C THR A 111 9.29 9.32 -8.88
N LEU A 112 9.00 8.16 -8.29
CA LEU A 112 8.88 7.97 -6.84
C LEU A 112 9.91 6.97 -6.27
N GLN A 113 11.04 6.72 -6.96
CA GLN A 113 12.00 5.69 -6.57
C GLN A 113 12.50 5.81 -5.12
N ALA A 114 12.70 7.04 -4.62
CA ALA A 114 13.12 7.28 -3.25
C ALA A 114 12.08 6.87 -2.19
N HIS A 115 10.82 6.77 -2.59
CA HIS A 115 9.69 6.38 -1.75
C HIS A 115 9.19 4.95 -2.03
N LEU A 116 9.77 4.26 -3.03
CA LEU A 116 9.29 2.96 -3.47
C LEU A 116 9.98 1.80 -2.74
N VAL A 117 9.19 1.00 -2.04
CA VAL A 117 9.52 -0.37 -1.64
C VAL A 117 8.96 -1.30 -2.70
N ARG A 118 9.77 -1.57 -3.72
CA ARG A 118 9.37 -2.43 -4.82
C ARG A 118 9.43 -3.90 -4.43
N THR A 119 8.31 -4.59 -4.44
CA THR A 119 8.25 -6.04 -4.25
C THR A 119 8.58 -6.77 -5.55
N ARG A 120 8.71 -8.09 -5.48
CA ARG A 120 8.57 -8.94 -6.67
C ARG A 120 7.09 -9.27 -6.85
N PRO A 121 6.65 -9.66 -8.06
CA PRO A 121 5.27 -10.11 -8.27
C PRO A 121 4.84 -11.29 -7.38
N SER A 122 5.77 -11.96 -6.70
CA SER A 122 5.47 -12.99 -5.70
C SER A 122 4.97 -12.45 -4.35
N GLY A 123 4.99 -11.14 -4.12
CA GLY A 123 4.60 -10.51 -2.85
C GLY A 123 5.76 -10.02 -1.98
N LEU A 124 5.39 -9.48 -0.82
CA LEU A 124 6.26 -8.97 0.24
C LEU A 124 7.21 -10.04 0.79
N ARG A 125 8.40 -9.59 1.20
CA ARG A 125 9.41 -10.39 1.90
C ARG A 125 9.94 -9.64 3.12
N GLU A 126 10.61 -10.35 4.02
CA GLU A 126 11.25 -9.75 5.21
C GLU A 126 12.22 -8.60 4.86
N THR A 127 12.94 -8.71 3.74
CA THR A 127 13.82 -7.62 3.27
C THR A 127 13.06 -6.35 2.91
N ASP A 128 11.83 -6.49 2.41
CA ASP A 128 10.98 -5.36 2.06
C ASP A 128 10.44 -4.69 3.33
N VAL A 129 10.14 -5.48 4.37
CA VAL A 129 9.77 -4.97 5.70
C VAL A 129 10.89 -4.12 6.29
N LEU A 130 12.12 -4.61 6.29
CA LEU A 130 13.27 -3.85 6.80
C LEU A 130 13.44 -2.52 6.05
N LYS A 131 13.39 -2.57 4.71
CA LYS A 131 13.47 -1.37 3.88
C LYS A 131 12.32 -0.39 4.14
N ALA A 132 11.09 -0.89 4.29
CA ALA A 132 9.92 -0.08 4.58
C ALA A 132 10.04 0.64 5.92
N VAL A 133 10.51 -0.05 6.96
CA VAL A 133 10.71 0.56 8.29
C VAL A 133 11.81 1.60 8.27
N ASP A 134 12.92 1.36 7.56
CA ASP A 134 14.02 2.33 7.46
C ASP A 134 13.61 3.62 6.72
N LEU A 135 12.71 3.53 5.74
CA LEU A 135 12.19 4.67 5.00
C LEU A 135 11.08 5.45 5.75
N LEU A 136 10.43 4.82 6.75
CA LEU A 136 9.26 5.36 7.45
C LEU A 136 9.54 5.99 8.80
#